data_AF-A0A0W1KN72-F1
#
_entry.id   AF-A0A0W1KN72-F1
#
_cell.length_a   1.000
_cell.length_b   1.000
_cell.length_c   1.000
_cell.angle_alpha   90.00
_cell.angle_beta   90.00
_cell.angle_gamma   90.00
#
_symmetry.space_group_name_H-M   'P 1'
#
loop_
_entity.id
_entity.type
_entity.pdbx_description
1 polymer ?
#
loop_
_entity_poly.entity_id
_entity_poly.type
_entity_poly.pdbx_seq_one_letter_code
_entity_poly.pdbx_strand_id
1 'polypeptide(L)'
;MGKMKMLLKIATTAGPVVFEVVRKYGPQIRKLMDDNPDFFDSLKGRLGALAGVSKVKRGAPRLQTRIEVLRQQTTYLYGTANNASVAEQATAWRRELDGLENSLPVVSSMKGKVRRGNMRHLEERLDSLSAKILALTLEDDIEDAEVIDDAR
;
A
#
# COMPACT_ATOMS: atom_id res chain seq x y z
N MET A 1 -23.30 -6.85 -4.39
CA MET A 1 -22.53 -5.62 -4.08
C MET A 1 -21.49 -5.45 -5.20
N GLY A 2 -21.42 -4.32 -5.90
CA GLY A 2 -20.49 -4.16 -7.03
C GLY A 2 -19.01 -4.19 -6.62
N LYS A 3 -18.12 -4.64 -7.52
CA LYS A 3 -16.66 -4.79 -7.29
C LYS A 3 -16.03 -3.53 -6.70
N MET A 4 -16.27 -2.37 -7.30
CA MET A 4 -15.77 -1.07 -6.81
C MET A 4 -16.21 -0.76 -5.37
N LYS A 5 -17.48 -1.02 -5.03
CA LYS A 5 -18.01 -0.79 -3.68
C LYS A 5 -17.34 -1.70 -2.65
N MET A 6 -16.97 -2.93 -3.06
CA MET A 6 -16.19 -3.83 -2.23
C MET A 6 -14.76 -3.31 -2.00
N LEU A 7 -14.08 -2.84 -3.05
CA LEU A 7 -12.73 -2.27 -2.92
C LEU A 7 -12.73 -1.07 -1.97
N LEU A 8 -13.67 -0.13 -2.13
CA LEU A 8 -13.81 1.02 -1.23
C LEU A 8 -14.03 0.59 0.22
N LYS A 9 -14.87 -0.42 0.47
CA LYS A 9 -15.10 -0.96 1.83
C LYS A 9 -13.84 -1.54 2.45
N ILE A 10 -13.07 -2.30 1.68
CA ILE A 10 -11.79 -2.86 2.15
C ILE A 10 -10.80 -1.71 2.40
N ALA A 11 -10.72 -0.74 1.49
CA ALA A 11 -9.85 0.42 1.62
C ALA A 11 -10.15 1.25 2.88
N THR A 12 -11.43 1.46 3.22
CA THR A 12 -11.83 2.09 4.49
C THR A 12 -11.27 1.35 5.71
N THR A 13 -11.19 0.01 5.64
CA THR A 13 -10.64 -0.82 6.72
C THR A 13 -9.10 -0.77 6.74
N ALA A 14 -8.47 -0.67 5.58
CA ALA A 14 -7.02 -0.53 5.43
C ALA A 14 -6.50 0.83 5.93
N GLY A 15 -7.31 1.89 5.86
CA GLY A 15 -7.03 3.18 6.45
C GLY A 15 -7.48 4.35 5.57
N PRO A 16 -7.57 5.58 6.13
CA PRO A 16 -8.09 6.74 5.42
C PRO A 16 -7.25 7.10 4.19
N VAL A 17 -5.93 6.99 4.29
CA VAL A 17 -5.03 7.31 3.18
C VAL A 17 -5.17 6.31 2.02
N VAL A 18 -5.33 5.03 2.34
CA VAL A 18 -5.60 3.98 1.33
C VAL A 18 -6.95 4.21 0.65
N PHE A 19 -7.98 4.57 1.42
CA PHE A 19 -9.29 4.93 0.89
C PHE A 19 -9.20 6.11 -0.08
N GLU A 20 -8.47 7.18 0.26
CA GLU A 20 -8.33 8.33 -0.62
C GLU A 20 -7.65 7.97 -1.94
N VAL A 21 -6.63 7.10 -1.93
CA VAL A 21 -6.01 6.60 -3.17
C VAL A 21 -7.01 5.82 -4.00
N VAL A 22 -7.69 4.81 -3.43
CA VAL A 22 -8.69 4.02 -4.18
C VAL A 22 -9.83 4.90 -4.72
N ARG A 23 -10.24 5.93 -3.97
CA ARG A 23 -11.24 6.90 -4.41
C ARG A 23 -10.72 7.76 -5.57
N LYS A 24 -9.49 8.27 -5.48
CA LYS A 24 -8.83 9.11 -6.49
C LYS A 24 -8.73 8.38 -7.84
N TYR A 25 -8.26 7.14 -7.84
CA TYR A 25 -8.12 6.32 -9.06
C TYR A 25 -9.38 5.51 -9.39
N GLY A 26 -10.52 5.80 -8.74
CA GLY A 26 -11.76 5.03 -8.88
C GLY A 26 -12.23 4.85 -10.34
N PRO A 27 -12.27 5.90 -11.17
CA PRO A 27 -12.63 5.76 -12.59
C PRO A 27 -11.71 4.80 -13.35
N GLN A 28 -10.40 4.92 -13.16
CA GLN A 28 -9.38 4.11 -13.84
C GLN A 28 -9.41 2.66 -13.36
N ILE A 29 -9.52 2.44 -12.05
CA ILE A 29 -9.71 1.11 -11.45
C ILE A 29 -10.96 0.44 -12.03
N ARG A 30 -12.05 1.20 -12.28
CA ARG A 30 -13.24 0.63 -12.92
C ARG A 30 -12.95 0.18 -14.34
N LYS A 31 -12.30 1.02 -15.16
CA LYS A 31 -11.89 0.67 -16.53
C LYS A 31 -11.02 -0.60 -16.53
N LEU A 32 -9.96 -0.62 -15.72
CA LEU A 32 -9.07 -1.78 -15.58
C LEU A 32 -9.78 -3.06 -15.14
N MET A 33 -10.79 -2.99 -14.27
CA MET A 33 -11.55 -4.17 -13.87
C MET A 33 -12.50 -4.71 -14.96
N ASP A 34 -12.95 -3.83 -15.86
CA ASP A 34 -13.80 -4.20 -16.98
C ASP A 34 -12.95 -4.85 -18.09
N ASP A 35 -11.73 -4.34 -18.30
CA ASP A 35 -10.78 -4.83 -19.30
C ASP A 35 -10.01 -6.09 -18.83
N ASN A 36 -9.75 -6.19 -17.52
CA ASN A 36 -9.02 -7.28 -16.89
C ASN A 36 -9.73 -7.74 -15.60
N PRO A 37 -10.53 -8.83 -15.66
CA PRO A 37 -11.23 -9.35 -14.50
C PRO A 37 -10.31 -9.76 -13.34
N ASP A 38 -9.07 -10.18 -13.62
CA ASP A 38 -8.09 -10.65 -12.63
C ASP A 38 -7.47 -9.49 -11.84
N PHE A 39 -7.44 -8.28 -12.43
CA PHE A 39 -7.00 -7.06 -11.75
C PHE A 39 -7.79 -6.82 -10.46
N PHE A 40 -9.10 -7.09 -10.47
CA PHE A 40 -9.93 -6.96 -9.28
C PHE A 40 -9.43 -7.84 -8.13
N ASP A 41 -9.15 -9.12 -8.39
CA ASP A 41 -8.74 -10.05 -7.35
C ASP A 41 -7.32 -9.73 -6.83
N SER A 42 -6.42 -9.29 -7.72
CA SER A 42 -5.11 -8.78 -7.35
C SER A 42 -5.22 -7.56 -6.41
N LEU A 43 -5.95 -6.53 -6.82
CA LEU A 43 -6.13 -5.31 -6.03
C LEU A 43 -6.86 -5.58 -4.71
N LYS A 44 -7.90 -6.42 -4.75
CA LYS A 44 -8.62 -6.88 -3.55
C LYS A 44 -7.69 -7.62 -2.59
N GLY A 45 -6.79 -8.47 -3.08
CA GLY A 45 -5.78 -9.15 -2.27
C GLY A 45 -4.84 -8.17 -1.57
N ARG A 46 -4.29 -7.21 -2.33
CA ARG A 46 -3.40 -6.16 -1.79
C ARG A 46 -4.09 -5.32 -0.71
N LEU A 47 -5.31 -4.82 -0.98
CA LEU A 47 -6.09 -4.06 0.00
C LEU A 47 -6.50 -4.93 1.19
N GLY A 48 -6.81 -6.21 0.96
CA GLY A 48 -7.17 -7.18 1.99
C GLY A 48 -6.03 -7.44 2.97
N ALA A 49 -4.79 -7.54 2.48
CA ALA A 49 -3.61 -7.69 3.32
C ALA A 49 -3.43 -6.47 4.25
N LEU A 50 -3.58 -5.25 3.71
CA LEU A 50 -3.54 -4.02 4.51
C LEU A 50 -4.69 -3.92 5.51
N ALA A 51 -5.92 -4.26 5.10
CA ALA A 51 -7.08 -4.30 5.98
C ALA A 51 -6.91 -5.36 7.10
N GLY A 52 -6.25 -6.47 6.82
CA GLY A 52 -5.95 -7.54 7.77
C GLY A 52 -5.14 -7.07 8.97
N VAL A 53 -4.25 -6.08 8.77
CA VAL A 53 -3.43 -5.45 9.83
C VAL A 53 -4.28 -4.86 10.96
N SER A 54 -5.51 -4.42 10.67
CA SER A 54 -6.44 -3.86 11.67
C SER A 54 -6.79 -4.85 12.80
N LYS A 55 -6.67 -6.16 12.53
CA LYS A 55 -6.90 -7.25 13.50
C LYS A 55 -5.74 -7.44 14.48
N VAL A 56 -4.55 -6.94 14.14
CA VAL A 56 -3.35 -7.05 15.00
C VAL A 56 -3.45 -6.08 16.17
N LYS A 57 -2.95 -6.46 17.35
CA LYS A 57 -2.90 -5.61 18.54
C LYS A 57 -2.17 -4.29 18.24
N ARG A 58 -2.77 -3.15 18.64
CA ARG A 58 -2.21 -1.79 18.45
C ARG A 58 -0.78 -1.66 19.00
N GLY A 59 -0.04 -0.69 18.45
CA GLY A 59 1.35 -0.39 18.82
C GLY A 59 2.34 -1.11 17.91
N ALA A 60 3.53 -1.41 18.43
CA ALA A 60 4.63 -1.97 17.66
C ALA A 60 4.28 -3.25 16.86
N PRO A 61 3.54 -4.23 17.40
CA PRO A 61 3.20 -5.43 16.63
C PRO A 61 2.39 -5.13 15.37
N ARG A 62 1.43 -4.20 15.46
CA ARG A 62 0.63 -3.77 14.29
C ARG A 62 1.49 -3.07 13.25
N LEU A 63 2.41 -2.21 13.68
CA LEU A 63 3.30 -1.53 12.74
C LEU A 63 4.27 -2.49 12.06
N GLN A 64 4.77 -3.48 12.81
CA GLN A 64 5.62 -4.54 12.25
C GLN A 64 4.89 -5.31 11.16
N THR A 65 3.68 -5.81 11.44
CA THR A 65 2.87 -6.51 10.41
C THR A 65 2.58 -5.62 9.21
N ARG A 66 2.34 -4.32 9.44
CA ARG A 66 2.14 -3.37 8.34
C ARG A 66 3.38 -3.21 7.46
N ILE A 67 4.56 -3.09 8.08
CA ILE A 67 5.84 -3.02 7.38
C ILE A 67 6.06 -4.27 6.53
N GLU A 68 5.78 -5.46 7.07
CA GLU A 68 5.88 -6.73 6.34
C GLU A 68 4.98 -6.75 5.10
N VAL A 69 3.71 -6.34 5.23
CA VAL A 69 2.78 -6.26 4.10
C VAL A 69 3.28 -5.28 3.04
N LEU A 70 3.74 -4.08 3.45
CA LEU A 70 4.27 -3.09 2.51
C LEU A 70 5.57 -3.55 1.85
N ARG A 71 6.43 -4.29 2.54
CA ARG A 71 7.64 -4.90 1.96
C ARG A 71 7.28 -5.92 0.89
N GLN A 72 6.27 -6.75 1.11
CA GLN A 72 5.79 -7.70 0.11
C GLN A 72 5.26 -6.97 -1.12
N GLN A 73 4.44 -5.94 -0.93
CA GLN A 73 3.90 -5.13 -2.04
C GLN A 73 5.02 -4.42 -2.82
N THR A 74 6.00 -3.85 -2.12
CA THR A 74 7.15 -3.17 -2.75
C THR A 74 8.06 -4.17 -3.49
N THR A 75 8.21 -5.38 -2.96
CA THR A 75 8.96 -6.46 -3.63
C THR A 75 8.27 -6.90 -4.92
N TYR A 76 6.94 -7.03 -4.87
CA TYR A 76 6.15 -7.32 -6.07
C TYR A 76 6.31 -6.21 -7.11
N LEU A 77 6.12 -4.95 -6.72
CA LEU A 77 6.25 -3.79 -7.61
C LEU A 77 7.65 -3.72 -8.26
N TYR A 78 8.70 -4.01 -7.49
CA TYR A 78 10.06 -4.10 -8.04
C TYR A 78 10.19 -5.22 -9.08
N GLY A 79 9.57 -6.37 -8.82
CA GLY A 79 9.62 -7.53 -9.72
C GLY A 79 8.81 -7.36 -11.00
N THR A 80 7.81 -6.48 -11.00
CA THR A 80 6.97 -6.16 -12.16
C THR A 80 7.32 -4.82 -12.82
N ALA A 81 8.33 -4.11 -12.32
CA ALA A 81 8.68 -2.78 -12.82
C ALA A 81 9.08 -2.82 -14.30
N ASN A 82 8.34 -2.09 -15.14
CA ASN A 82 8.61 -1.99 -16.57
C ASN A 82 9.66 -0.91 -16.93
N ASN A 83 10.04 -0.07 -15.96
CA ASN A 83 11.08 0.95 -16.13
C ASN A 83 11.99 1.08 -14.90
N ALA A 84 13.17 1.66 -15.10
CA ALA A 84 14.18 1.84 -14.06
C ALA A 84 13.69 2.75 -12.91
N SER A 85 12.85 3.74 -13.20
CA SER A 85 12.33 4.68 -12.20
C SER A 85 11.45 3.97 -11.16
N VAL A 86 10.56 3.07 -11.60
CA VAL A 86 9.72 2.26 -10.69
C VAL A 86 10.59 1.34 -9.83
N ALA A 87 11.60 0.69 -10.42
CA ALA A 87 12.53 -0.18 -9.69
C ALA A 87 13.37 0.58 -8.64
N GLU A 88 13.86 1.77 -8.98
CA GLU A 88 14.58 2.65 -8.06
C GLU A 88 13.69 3.11 -6.91
N GLN A 89 12.45 3.51 -7.23
CA GLN A 89 11.50 3.99 -6.23
C GLN A 89 11.08 2.87 -5.26
N ALA A 90 10.85 1.66 -5.77
CA ALA A 90 10.59 0.48 -4.94
C ALA A 90 11.80 0.15 -4.04
N THR A 91 13.01 0.24 -4.57
CA THR A 91 14.24 0.05 -3.77
C THR A 91 14.37 1.09 -2.64
N ALA A 92 14.06 2.36 -2.94
CA ALA A 92 14.07 3.42 -1.94
C ALA A 92 13.05 3.15 -0.82
N TRP A 93 11.83 2.74 -1.16
CA TRP A 93 10.81 2.41 -0.17
C TRP A 93 11.17 1.20 0.68
N ARG A 94 11.82 0.18 0.13
CA ARG A 94 12.36 -0.93 0.95
C ARG A 94 13.31 -0.42 2.01
N ARG A 95 14.25 0.45 1.65
CA ARG A 95 15.19 1.06 2.62
C ARG A 95 14.47 1.90 3.67
N GLU A 96 13.44 2.65 3.28
CA GLU A 96 12.62 3.41 4.24
C GLU A 96 11.88 2.48 5.21
N LEU A 97 11.29 1.39 4.71
CA LEU A 97 10.62 0.37 5.53
C LEU A 97 11.59 -0.32 6.50
N ASP A 98 12.82 -0.61 6.06
CA ASP A 98 13.88 -1.15 6.91
C ASP A 98 14.25 -0.18 8.03
N GLY A 99 14.39 1.11 7.71
CA GLY A 99 14.62 2.15 8.71
C GLY A 99 13.49 2.27 9.73
N LEU A 100 12.24 2.16 9.29
CA LEU A 100 11.08 2.17 10.18
C LEU A 100 11.05 0.94 11.09
N GLU A 101 11.32 -0.26 10.56
CA GLU A 101 11.40 -1.48 11.36
C GLU A 101 12.47 -1.38 12.44
N ASN A 102 13.68 -0.95 12.06
CA ASN A 102 14.80 -0.79 12.99
C ASN A 102 14.52 0.24 14.09
N SER A 103 13.60 1.19 13.86
CA SER A 103 13.18 2.16 14.86
C SER A 103 12.19 1.61 15.89
N LEU A 104 11.46 0.53 15.57
CA LEU A 104 10.39 0.00 16.44
C LEU A 104 10.89 -0.43 17.82
N PRO A 105 12.01 -1.18 17.98
CA PRO A 105 12.52 -1.55 19.29
C PRO A 105 12.91 -0.33 20.13
N VAL A 106 13.54 0.66 19.49
CA VAL A 106 13.97 1.91 20.14
C VAL A 106 12.76 2.70 20.63
N VAL A 107 11.73 2.86 19.80
CA VAL A 107 10.51 3.57 20.20
C VAL A 107 9.75 2.79 21.28
N SER A 108 9.77 1.45 21.23
CA SER A 108 9.09 0.59 22.21
C SER A 108 9.69 0.68 23.61
N SER A 109 11.00 0.91 23.72
CA SER A 109 11.70 1.08 25.01
C SER A 109 11.46 2.46 25.65
N MET A 110 10.97 3.44 24.89
CA MET A 110 10.64 4.77 25.40
C MET A 110 9.45 4.75 26.38
N LYS A 111 9.38 5.77 27.23
CA LYS A 111 8.35 5.90 28.27
C LYS A 111 7.19 6.80 27.83
N GLY A 112 5.97 6.39 28.22
CA GLY A 112 4.78 7.23 28.30
C GLY A 112 4.44 8.05 27.05
N LYS A 113 4.51 9.39 27.19
CA LYS A 113 4.14 10.36 26.14
C LYS A 113 5.08 10.33 24.94
N VAL A 114 6.39 10.18 25.18
CA VAL A 114 7.41 10.17 24.12
C VAL A 114 7.22 8.95 23.22
N ARG A 115 6.96 7.77 23.80
CA ARG A 115 6.61 6.57 23.03
C ARG A 115 5.39 6.78 22.14
N ARG A 116 4.30 7.33 22.71
CA ARG A 116 3.06 7.56 21.95
C ARG A 116 3.25 8.54 20.78
N GLY A 117 3.99 9.62 21.01
CA GLY A 117 4.30 10.59 19.95
C GLY A 117 5.12 9.97 18.82
N ASN A 118 6.20 9.27 19.15
CA ASN A 118 7.02 8.60 18.14
C ASN A 118 6.26 7.48 17.41
N MET A 119 5.44 6.70 18.13
CA MET A 119 4.62 5.65 17.50
C MET A 119 3.64 6.24 16.48
N ARG A 120 3.01 7.37 16.82
CA ARG A 120 2.14 8.10 15.90
C ARG A 120 2.90 8.61 14.67
N HIS A 121 4.12 9.13 14.84
CA HIS A 121 4.94 9.54 13.70
C HIS A 121 5.32 8.36 12.80
N LEU A 122 5.59 7.18 13.36
CA LEU A 122 5.81 5.97 12.55
C LEU A 122 4.54 5.56 11.80
N GLU A 123 3.37 5.64 12.45
CA GLU A 123 2.07 5.39 11.82
C GLU A 123 1.83 6.32 10.63
N GLU A 124 2.06 7.63 10.80
CA GLU A 124 1.90 8.66 9.77
C GLU A 124 2.86 8.44 8.57
N ARG A 125 4.12 8.03 8.85
CA ARG A 125 5.08 7.67 7.80
C ARG A 125 4.64 6.43 7.03
N LEU A 126 4.15 5.41 7.73
CA LEU A 126 3.62 4.20 7.08
C LEU A 126 2.34 4.48 6.29
N ASP A 127 1.50 5.41 6.74
CA ASP A 127 0.35 5.91 5.98
C ASP A 127 0.80 6.54 4.66
N SER A 128 1.79 7.44 4.71
CA SER A 128 2.35 8.05 3.52
C SER A 128 2.95 7.03 2.55
N LEU A 129 3.74 6.07 3.04
CA LEU A 129 4.30 5.00 2.22
C LEU A 129 3.20 4.11 1.61
N SER A 130 2.18 3.75 2.37
CA SER A 130 1.04 2.97 1.86
C SER A 130 0.35 3.68 0.70
N ALA A 131 0.18 5.01 0.81
CA ALA A 131 -0.40 5.82 -0.26
C ALA A 131 0.47 5.78 -1.52
N LYS A 132 1.76 6.05 -1.36
CA LYS A 132 2.72 6.16 -2.46
C LYS A 132 2.88 4.84 -3.20
N ILE A 133 3.03 3.74 -2.46
CA ILE A 133 3.14 2.38 -3.01
C ILE A 133 1.88 2.05 -3.81
N LEU A 134 0.69 2.25 -3.22
CA LEU A 134 -0.56 1.94 -3.90
C LEU A 134 -0.78 2.83 -5.14
N ALA A 135 -0.49 4.13 -5.03
CA ALA A 135 -0.65 5.06 -6.14
C ALA A 135 0.26 4.70 -7.31
N LEU A 136 1.56 4.48 -7.07
CA LEU A 136 2.50 4.11 -8.12
C LEU A 136 2.15 2.76 -8.74
N THR A 137 1.72 1.79 -7.94
CA THR A 137 1.29 0.50 -8.48
C THR A 137 0.07 0.65 -9.40
N LEU A 138 -0.89 1.50 -9.02
CA LEU A 138 -2.05 1.77 -9.87
C LEU A 138 -1.67 2.56 -11.12
N GLU A 139 -0.73 3.50 -11.02
CA GLU A 139 -0.22 4.25 -12.17
C GLU A 139 0.46 3.31 -13.18
N ASP A 140 1.33 2.43 -12.71
CA ASP A 140 2.00 1.39 -13.52
C ASP A 140 0.97 0.45 -14.17
N ASP A 141 -0.01 -0.04 -13.40
CA ASP A 141 -1.11 -0.90 -13.91
C ASP A 141 -1.98 -0.17 -14.98
N ILE A 142 -2.11 1.17 -14.90
CA ILE A 142 -2.86 1.99 -15.88
C ILE A 142 -2.03 2.18 -17.15
N GLU A 143 -0.76 2.57 -17.01
CA GLU A 143 0.15 2.77 -18.13
C GLU A 143 0.26 1.50 -18.97
N ASP A 144 0.39 0.33 -18.33
CA ASP A 144 0.44 -0.96 -19.01
C ASP A 144 -0.83 -1.26 -19.82
N ALA A 145 -2.00 -0.90 -19.30
CA ALA A 145 -3.27 -1.10 -19.99
C ALA A 145 -3.44 -0.16 -21.19
N GLU A 146 -2.98 1.09 -21.09
CA GLU A 146 -3.01 2.05 -22.20
C GLU A 146 -2.06 1.63 -23.34
N VAL A 147 -0.86 1.13 -23.02
CA VAL A 147 0.10 0.64 -24.02
C VAL A 147 -0.44 -0.56 -24.81
N ILE A 148 -1.22 -1.44 -24.17
CA ILE A 148 -1.85 -2.60 -24.85
C ILE A 148 -2.96 -2.17 -25.81
N ASP A 149 -3.71 -1.12 -25.47
CA ASP A 149 -4.81 -0.60 -26.31
C ASP A 149 -4.26 0.09 -27.58
N ASP A 150 -3.17 0.85 -27.46
CA ASP A 150 -2.50 1.53 -28.58
C ASP A 150 -1.81 0.57 -29.58
N ALA A 151 -1.56 -0.68 -29.18
CA ALA A 151 -0.92 -1.70 -30.02
C ALA A 151 -1.91 -2.54 -30.86
N ARG A 152 -3.22 -2.25 -30.80
CA ARG A 152 -4.29 -2.95 -31.54
C ARG A 152 -4.85 -2.12 -32.70
#